data_AF-A0A940MUS7-F1
#
_entry.id   AF-A0A940MUS7-F1
#
_cell.length_a   1.000
_cell.length_b   1.000
_cell.length_c   1.000
_cell.angle_alpha   90.00
_cell.angle_beta   90.00
_cell.angle_gamma   90.00
#
_symmetry.space_group_name_H-M   'P 1'
#
loop_
_entity.id
_entity.type
_entity.pdbx_description
1 polymer ?
#
loop_
_entity_poly.entity_id
_entity_poly.type
_entity_poly.pdbx_seq_one_letter_code
_entity_poly.pdbx_strand_id
1 'polypeptide(L)'
;MLTLDLTNAPRWHDVAPGVRVQLRPLTTALMVATRSDPAVEAVPEEASDEERAVAFAKALARRAVLAWDGIGDADGNVIDPSPEAIDALLDVWPIFEAFQLTYVSKGLLLEQEKNASALSPNGPSAGASATAKPAHPTRAASKPARTARRG
;
A
#
# COMPACT_ATOMS: atom_id res chain seq x y z
N MET A 1 18.86 5.00 -1.11
CA MET A 1 19.48 3.66 -1.21
C MET A 1 18.82 2.84 -0.12
N LEU A 2 18.07 1.83 -0.50
CA LEU A 2 17.23 1.12 0.47
C LEU A 2 18.06 0.24 1.40
N THR A 3 17.89 0.42 2.71
CA THR A 3 18.46 -0.47 3.74
C THR A 3 17.45 -1.55 4.10
N LEU A 4 17.83 -2.82 3.95
CA LEU A 4 17.01 -3.96 4.33
C LEU A 4 17.34 -4.40 5.75
N ASP A 5 16.32 -4.45 6.61
CA ASP A 5 16.40 -5.11 7.91
C ASP A 5 16.03 -6.59 7.76
N LEU A 6 17.03 -7.46 7.83
CA LEU A 6 16.84 -8.91 7.70
C LEU A 6 16.43 -9.59 9.01
N THR A 7 16.42 -8.88 10.13
CA THR A 7 16.08 -9.48 11.44
C THR A 7 14.58 -9.73 11.58
N ASN A 8 13.76 -8.93 10.90
CA ASN A 8 12.30 -8.90 11.05
C ASN A 8 11.86 -8.82 12.55
N ALA A 9 12.70 -8.21 13.39
CA ALA A 9 12.47 -8.14 14.82
C ALA A 9 11.42 -7.07 15.17
N PRO A 10 10.55 -7.30 16.17
CA PRO A 10 9.63 -6.28 16.65
C PRO A 10 10.35 -5.03 17.18
N ARG A 11 9.75 -3.86 16.98
CA ARG A 11 10.32 -2.57 17.38
C ARG A 11 9.32 -1.79 18.23
N TRP A 12 9.83 -0.99 19.15
CA TRP A 12 9.03 -0.05 19.92
C TRP A 12 8.82 1.23 19.12
N HIS A 13 7.59 1.73 19.12
CA HIS A 13 7.17 2.96 18.47
C HIS A 13 6.46 3.85 19.49
N ASP A 14 6.91 5.08 19.64
CA ASP A 14 6.24 6.08 20.46
C ASP A 14 5.01 6.62 19.71
N VAL A 15 3.85 6.60 20.36
CA VAL A 15 2.58 7.08 19.78
C VAL A 15 2.01 8.28 20.53
N ALA A 16 2.45 8.50 21.77
CA ALA A 16 2.21 9.73 22.54
C ALA A 16 3.28 9.86 23.64
N PRO A 17 3.41 11.03 24.29
CA PRO A 17 4.31 11.17 25.44
C PRO A 17 4.00 10.13 26.53
N GLY A 18 4.98 9.28 26.83
CA GLY A 18 4.84 8.20 27.83
C GLY A 18 4.08 6.97 27.33
N VAL A 19 3.65 6.92 26.07
CA VAL A 19 2.91 5.78 25.49
C VAL A 19 3.66 5.23 24.28
N ARG A 20 3.98 3.95 24.33
CA ARG A 20 4.67 3.25 23.23
C ARG A 20 4.07 1.87 22.98
N VAL A 21 4.12 1.44 21.72
CA VAL A 21 3.65 0.14 21.27
C VAL A 21 4.78 -0.65 20.63
N GLN A 22 4.88 -1.94 20.94
CA GLN A 22 5.81 -2.84 20.28
C GLN A 22 5.11 -3.51 19.10
N LEU A 23 5.62 -3.26 17.89
CA LEU A 23 4.99 -3.68 16.64
C LEU A 23 5.88 -4.67 15.89
N ARG A 24 5.26 -5.68 15.28
CA ARG A 24 5.87 -6.51 14.22
C ARG A 24 6.28 -5.61 13.05
N PRO A 25 7.34 -5.91 12.30
CA PRO A 25 7.65 -5.14 11.09
C PRO A 25 6.52 -5.21 10.07
N LEU A 26 6.30 -4.09 9.37
CA LEU A 26 5.25 -3.99 8.34
C LEU A 26 5.67 -4.73 7.07
N THR A 27 5.44 -6.04 7.05
CA THR A 27 5.75 -6.89 5.90
C THR A 27 4.61 -6.92 4.89
N THR A 28 4.91 -7.27 3.64
CA THR A 28 3.88 -7.50 2.61
C THR A 28 2.87 -8.56 3.04
N ALA A 29 3.31 -9.62 3.72
CA ALA A 29 2.41 -10.65 4.24
C ALA A 29 1.42 -10.09 5.26
N LEU A 30 1.88 -9.21 6.16
CA LEU A 30 1.03 -8.55 7.16
C LEU A 30 0.01 -7.61 6.50
N MET A 31 0.44 -6.85 5.48
CA MET A 31 -0.44 -5.97 4.70
C MET A 31 -1.51 -6.76 3.94
N VAL A 32 -1.13 -7.85 3.28
CA VAL A 32 -2.08 -8.72 2.55
C VAL A 32 -3.07 -9.36 3.54
N ALA A 33 -2.59 -9.91 4.66
CA ALA A 33 -3.45 -10.51 5.66
C ALA A 33 -4.42 -9.50 6.31
N THR A 34 -4.06 -8.22 6.35
CA THR A 34 -4.94 -7.14 6.82
C THR A 34 -6.01 -6.80 5.80
N ARG A 35 -5.66 -6.74 4.50
CA ARG A 35 -6.64 -6.47 3.42
C ARG A 35 -7.73 -7.54 3.33
N SER A 36 -7.41 -8.78 3.69
CA SER A 36 -8.36 -9.90 3.74
C SER A 36 -8.99 -10.10 5.13
N ASP A 37 -8.90 -9.10 6.03
CA ASP A 37 -9.60 -9.17 7.30
C ASP A 37 -11.12 -9.03 7.08
N PRO A 38 -11.96 -9.89 7.68
CA PRO A 38 -13.41 -9.78 7.51
C PRO A 38 -13.99 -8.41 7.92
N ALA A 39 -13.42 -7.74 8.93
CA ALA A 39 -13.86 -6.41 9.34
C ALA A 39 -13.47 -5.33 8.33
N VAL A 40 -12.43 -5.55 7.52
CA VAL A 40 -12.04 -4.67 6.41
C VAL A 40 -12.91 -4.95 5.19
N GLU A 41 -13.18 -6.22 4.87
CA GLU A 41 -14.06 -6.61 3.76
C GLU A 41 -15.52 -6.22 3.99
N ALA A 42 -15.96 -6.17 5.25
CA ALA A 42 -17.33 -5.79 5.61
C ALA A 42 -17.59 -4.28 5.57
N VAL A 43 -16.58 -3.44 5.32
CA VAL A 43 -16.77 -1.98 5.21
C VAL A 43 -17.58 -1.68 3.94
N PRO A 44 -18.70 -0.95 4.03
CA PRO A 44 -19.51 -0.60 2.86
C PRO A 44 -18.72 0.17 1.80
N GLU A 45 -19.08 0.00 0.52
CA GLU A 45 -18.45 0.72 -0.58
C GLU A 45 -18.66 2.24 -0.46
N GLU A 46 -19.83 2.65 0.04
CA GLU A 46 -20.22 4.03 0.28
C GLU A 46 -19.60 4.66 1.53
N ALA A 47 -18.86 3.89 2.34
CA ALA A 47 -18.17 4.44 3.50
C ALA A 47 -17.20 5.56 3.10
N SER A 48 -16.94 6.46 4.03
CA SER A 48 -15.89 7.45 3.85
C SER A 48 -14.49 6.81 3.81
N ASP A 49 -13.53 7.53 3.25
CA ASP A 49 -12.13 7.10 3.29
C ASP A 49 -11.61 6.99 4.72
N GLU A 50 -12.10 7.83 5.64
CA GLU A 50 -11.76 7.77 7.07
C GLU A 50 -12.28 6.49 7.72
N GLU A 51 -13.53 6.11 7.52
CA GLU A 51 -14.10 4.88 8.07
C GLU A 51 -13.33 3.63 7.56
N ARG A 52 -13.00 3.60 6.27
CA ARG A 52 -12.12 2.56 5.70
C ARG A 52 -10.74 2.57 6.34
N ALA A 53 -10.13 3.74 6.53
CA ALA A 53 -8.80 3.86 7.11
C ALA A 53 -8.78 3.38 8.56
N VAL A 54 -9.80 3.73 9.36
CA VAL A 54 -9.95 3.28 10.75
C VAL A 54 -10.12 1.76 10.81
N ALA A 55 -11.02 1.19 10.00
CA ALA A 55 -11.22 -0.27 9.94
C ALA A 55 -9.91 -1.01 9.58
N PHE A 56 -9.19 -0.51 8.56
CA PHE A 56 -7.91 -1.07 8.16
C PHE A 56 -6.84 -0.94 9.25
N ALA A 57 -6.74 0.22 9.91
CA ALA A 57 -5.78 0.47 10.98
C ALA A 57 -6.00 -0.47 12.17
N LYS A 58 -7.25 -0.64 12.60
CA LYS A 58 -7.61 -1.55 13.68
C LYS A 58 -7.27 -3.00 13.33
N ALA A 59 -7.64 -3.45 12.14
CA ALA A 59 -7.29 -4.80 11.66
C ALA A 59 -5.77 -5.02 11.60
N LEU A 60 -5.01 -4.01 11.17
CA LEU A 60 -3.55 -4.06 11.13
C LEU A 60 -2.97 -4.12 12.54
N ALA A 61 -3.40 -3.23 13.43
CA ALA A 61 -2.90 -3.12 14.79
C ALA A 61 -3.13 -4.40 15.59
N ARG A 62 -4.31 -5.01 15.48
CA ARG A 62 -4.60 -6.33 16.10
C ARG A 62 -3.63 -7.43 15.66
N ARG A 63 -3.06 -7.33 14.46
CA ARG A 63 -2.02 -8.26 13.97
C ARG A 63 -0.60 -7.78 14.29
N ALA A 64 -0.37 -6.50 14.51
CA ALA A 64 0.96 -5.94 14.62
C ALA A 64 1.42 -5.80 16.07
N VAL A 65 0.52 -5.42 16.98
CA VAL A 65 0.83 -5.12 18.38
C VAL A 65 1.16 -6.41 19.13
N LEU A 66 2.30 -6.39 19.82
CA LEU A 66 2.77 -7.49 20.67
C LEU A 66 2.76 -7.13 22.15
N ALA A 67 3.08 -5.87 22.46
CA ALA A 67 3.16 -5.32 23.81
C ALA A 67 2.96 -3.81 23.72
N TRP A 68 2.69 -3.17 24.85
CA TRP A 68 2.70 -1.72 24.98
C TRP A 68 3.18 -1.29 26.37
N ASP A 69 3.39 0.00 26.54
CA ASP A 69 3.75 0.62 27.80
C ASP A 69 3.05 1.98 27.91
N GLY A 70 2.69 2.37 29.13
CA GLY A 70 1.93 3.59 29.42
C GLY A 70 0.43 3.53 29.13
N ILE A 71 -0.14 2.33 28.97
CA ILE A 71 -1.57 2.13 28.73
C ILE A 71 -2.19 1.39 29.91
N GLY A 72 -3.25 1.96 30.47
CA GLY A 72 -3.99 1.40 31.59
C GLY A 72 -5.50 1.60 31.47
N ASP A 73 -6.23 0.93 32.35
CA ASP A 73 -7.68 1.07 32.49
C ASP A 73 -8.06 2.37 33.22
N ALA A 74 -9.36 2.53 33.47
CA ALA A 74 -9.91 3.71 34.16
C ALA A 74 -9.41 3.85 35.62
N ASP A 75 -8.96 2.76 36.24
CA ASP A 75 -8.40 2.74 37.59
C ASP A 75 -6.87 2.94 37.59
N GLY A 76 -6.26 3.05 36.41
CA GLY A 76 -4.83 3.23 36.21
C GLY A 76 -4.02 1.92 36.29
N ASN A 77 -4.68 0.75 36.27
CA ASN A 77 -3.98 -0.52 36.20
C ASN A 77 -3.49 -0.76 34.77
N VAL A 78 -2.27 -1.27 34.63
CA VAL A 78 -1.73 -1.67 33.33
C VAL A 78 -2.61 -2.78 32.77
N ILE A 79 -3.03 -2.61 31.52
CA ILE A 79 -3.78 -3.63 30.78
C ILE A 79 -2.86 -4.28 29.75
N ASP A 80 -3.10 -5.55 29.42
CA ASP A 80 -2.41 -6.21 28.31
C ASP A 80 -3.12 -5.89 26.98
N PRO A 81 -2.40 -5.90 25.84
CA PRO A 81 -3.04 -5.75 24.53
C PRO A 81 -4.05 -6.87 24.26
N SER A 82 -5.31 -6.49 24.09
CA SER A 82 -6.39 -7.32 23.54
C SER A 82 -6.97 -6.70 22.28
N PRO A 83 -7.72 -7.44 21.44
CA PRO A 83 -8.44 -6.85 20.31
C PRO A 83 -9.28 -5.63 20.69
N GLU A 84 -10.02 -5.71 21.80
CA GLU A 84 -10.90 -4.66 22.30
C GLU A 84 -10.09 -3.44 22.76
N ALA A 85 -9.00 -3.68 23.50
CA ALA A 85 -8.16 -2.61 24.01
C ALA A 85 -7.36 -1.92 22.89
N ILE A 86 -6.93 -2.66 21.87
CA ILE A 86 -6.29 -2.11 20.65
C ILE A 86 -7.28 -1.24 19.87
N ASP A 87 -8.52 -1.70 19.73
CA ASP A 87 -9.56 -0.95 19.03
C ASP A 87 -9.87 0.36 19.78
N ALA A 88 -9.99 0.30 21.11
CA ALA A 88 -10.19 1.48 21.96
C ALA A 88 -9.00 2.45 21.92
N LEU A 89 -7.77 1.95 21.87
CA LEU A 89 -6.57 2.78 21.71
C LEU A 89 -6.61 3.58 20.40
N LEU A 90 -7.06 2.93 19.31
CA LEU A 90 -7.16 3.57 18.00
C LEU A 90 -8.44 4.41 17.81
N ASP A 91 -9.38 4.37 18.74
CA ASP A 91 -10.47 5.35 18.79
C ASP A 91 -10.02 6.70 19.35
N VAL A 92 -8.84 6.77 19.97
CA VAL A 92 -8.21 8.03 20.36
C VAL A 92 -7.55 8.66 19.14
N TRP A 93 -8.20 9.68 18.57
CA TRP A 93 -7.78 10.31 17.30
C TRP A 93 -6.28 10.64 17.20
N PRO A 94 -5.64 11.34 18.18
CA PRO A 94 -4.21 11.60 18.11
C PRO A 94 -3.33 10.34 18.05
N ILE A 95 -3.75 9.26 18.71
CA ILE A 95 -3.02 7.98 18.70
C ILE A 95 -3.20 7.28 17.35
N PHE A 96 -4.41 7.32 16.79
CA PHE A 96 -4.65 6.84 15.44
C PHE A 96 -3.76 7.54 14.42
N GLU A 97 -3.69 8.87 14.45
CA GLU A 97 -2.81 9.64 13.55
C GLU A 97 -1.33 9.28 13.75
N ALA A 98 -0.87 9.17 15.00
CA ALA A 98 0.50 8.78 15.31
C ALA A 98 0.81 7.36 14.81
N PHE A 99 -0.12 6.41 14.97
CA PHE A 99 0.01 5.05 14.45
C PHE A 99 0.11 5.03 12.93
N GLN A 100 -0.78 5.77 12.24
CA GLN A 100 -0.73 5.90 10.78
C GLN A 100 0.63 6.45 10.32
N LEU A 101 1.09 7.56 10.92
CA LEU A 101 2.33 8.22 10.51
C LEU A 101 3.57 7.37 10.80
N THR A 102 3.67 6.80 12.00
CA THR A 102 4.89 6.15 12.50
C THR A 102 5.05 4.71 12.03
N TYR A 103 3.95 4.01 11.76
CA TYR A 103 3.96 2.60 11.41
C TYR A 103 3.55 2.36 9.96
N VAL A 104 2.45 2.96 9.50
CA VAL A 104 1.90 2.72 8.16
C VAL A 104 2.64 3.56 7.11
N SER A 105 2.73 4.88 7.29
CA SER A 105 3.37 5.78 6.34
C SER A 105 4.88 5.50 6.22
N LYS A 106 5.60 5.25 7.32
CA LYS A 106 7.02 4.87 7.23
C LYS A 106 7.26 3.55 6.47
N GLY A 107 6.35 2.58 6.57
CA GLY A 107 6.41 1.36 5.76
C GLY A 107 6.15 1.62 4.27
N LEU A 108 5.34 2.63 3.94
CA LEU A 108 5.03 3.04 2.56
C LEU A 108 5.99 4.10 1.99
N LEU A 109 6.76 4.82 2.81
CA LEU A 109 7.77 5.78 2.36
C LEU A 109 8.94 5.10 1.62
N LEU A 110 9.18 3.81 1.87
CA LEU A 110 10.02 2.97 1.01
C LEU A 110 9.57 2.98 -0.46
N GLU A 111 8.25 3.06 -0.71
CA GLU A 111 7.70 3.13 -2.08
C GLU A 111 7.93 4.51 -2.71
N GLN A 112 8.11 5.57 -1.91
CA GLN A 112 8.36 6.93 -2.41
C GLN A 112 9.82 7.21 -2.78
N GLU A 113 10.80 6.44 -2.28
CA GLU A 113 12.19 6.54 -2.74
C GLU A 113 12.35 6.14 -4.23
N LYS A 114 11.34 5.51 -4.85
CA LYS A 114 11.28 5.28 -6.30
C LYS A 114 10.75 6.48 -7.11
N ASN A 115 10.11 7.47 -6.48
CA ASN A 115 9.50 8.61 -7.18
C ASN A 115 10.38 9.87 -7.21
N ALA A 116 11.57 9.85 -6.59
CA ALA A 116 12.54 10.94 -6.71
C ALA A 116 13.41 10.85 -7.98
N SER A 117 13.32 9.76 -8.75
CA SER A 117 13.88 9.70 -10.11
C SER A 117 12.83 10.14 -11.14
N ALA A 118 12.76 11.45 -11.31
CA ALA A 118 12.24 12.20 -12.47
C ALA A 118 11.40 11.42 -13.50
N LEU A 119 10.09 11.69 -13.55
CA LEU A 119 9.47 11.94 -14.85
C LEU A 119 9.74 13.40 -15.19
N SER A 120 10.93 13.63 -15.75
CA SER A 120 11.08 14.74 -16.70
C SER A 120 9.94 14.61 -17.73
N PRO A 121 9.32 15.70 -18.20
CA PRO A 121 8.35 15.60 -19.28
C PRO A 121 9.08 15.13 -20.54
N ASN A 122 9.12 13.82 -20.76
CA ASN A 122 9.20 13.26 -22.10
C ASN A 122 7.80 13.54 -22.67
N GLY A 123 7.54 14.72 -23.26
CA GLY A 123 8.10 15.08 -24.55
C GLY A 123 7.46 14.13 -25.57
N PRO A 124 6.40 14.55 -26.30
CA PRO A 124 5.55 13.61 -27.01
C PRO A 124 6.39 12.90 -28.06
N SER A 125 6.58 11.58 -27.92
CA SER A 125 7.10 10.79 -29.02
C SER A 125 5.97 10.63 -30.04
N ALA A 126 5.78 11.70 -30.83
CA ALA A 126 5.20 11.59 -32.14
C ALA A 126 5.98 10.51 -32.89
N GLY A 127 5.26 9.49 -33.36
CA GLY A 127 5.85 8.34 -34.01
C GLY A 127 6.86 8.75 -35.07
N ALA A 128 8.06 8.17 -35.00
CA ALA A 128 9.07 8.34 -36.02
C ALA A 128 8.51 7.85 -37.37
N SER A 129 8.25 8.79 -38.28
CA SER A 129 7.91 8.48 -39.66
C SER A 129 9.09 7.79 -40.34
N ALA A 130 8.87 6.58 -40.86
CA ALA A 130 9.87 5.84 -41.62
C ALA A 130 10.27 6.64 -42.88
N THR A 131 11.53 7.07 -42.96
CA THR A 131 12.09 7.86 -44.07
C THR A 131 12.74 7.02 -45.18
N ALA A 132 12.57 5.70 -45.17
CA ALA A 132 13.11 4.84 -46.22
C ALA A 132 12.14 4.73 -47.41
N LYS A 133 12.54 5.25 -48.58
CA LYS A 133 11.84 5.00 -49.86
C LYS A 133 12.06 3.55 -50.29
N PRO A 134 11.01 2.79 -50.68
CA PRO A 134 11.18 1.44 -51.24
C PRO A 134 11.97 1.49 -52.56
N ALA A 135 12.96 0.62 -52.71
CA ALA A 135 13.86 0.58 -53.85
C ALA A 135 13.26 0.03 -55.17
N HIS A 136 11.96 -0.32 -55.19
CA HIS A 136 11.26 -0.77 -56.41
C HIS A 136 9.75 -0.50 -56.34
N PRO A 137 9.22 0.49 -57.09
CA PRO A 137 7.81 0.90 -57.01
C PRO A 137 6.81 -0.02 -57.74
N THR A 138 7.25 -1.09 -58.41
CA THR A 138 6.41 -1.87 -59.34
C THR A 138 5.93 -3.23 -58.85
N ARG A 139 6.14 -3.62 -57.58
CA ARG A 139 5.72 -4.94 -57.06
C ARG A 139 4.60 -4.91 -56.00
N ALA A 140 4.08 -3.73 -55.65
CA ALA A 140 2.96 -3.59 -54.71
C ALA A 140 1.57 -3.62 -55.38
N ALA A 141 1.50 -3.81 -56.71
CA ALA A 141 0.25 -3.89 -57.46
C ALA A 141 0.17 -5.18 -58.29
N SER A 142 0.24 -6.33 -57.64
CA SER A 142 -0.20 -7.60 -58.24
C SER A 142 -1.07 -8.36 -57.25
N LYS A 143 -2.35 -7.96 -57.17
CA LYS A 143 -3.39 -8.84 -56.63
C LYS A 143 -3.55 -10.02 -57.60
N PRO A 144 -3.45 -11.28 -57.16
CA PRO A 144 -3.85 -12.40 -58.00
C PRO A 144 -5.39 -12.42 -58.12
N ALA A 145 -5.90 -12.43 -59.35
CA ALA A 145 -7.32 -12.57 -59.64
C ALA A 145 -7.81 -13.96 -59.24
N ARG A 146 -8.91 -14.01 -58.47
CA ARG A 146 -9.57 -15.24 -58.04
C ARG A 146 -10.57 -15.67 -59.13
N THR A 147 -10.17 -16.57 -60.03
CA THR A 147 -11.10 -17.20 -60.98
C THR A 147 -11.71 -18.45 -60.36
N ALA A 148 -13.04 -18.44 -60.21
CA ALA A 148 -13.84 -19.62 -59.95
C ALA A 148 -14.47 -20.08 -61.27
N ARG A 149 -14.36 -21.37 -61.56
CA ARG A 149 -14.91 -22.07 -62.73
C ARG A 149 -16.39 -22.41 -62.49
N ARG A 150 -17.29 -21.96 -63.38
CA ARG A 150 -18.57 -22.61 -63.71
C ARG A 150 -19.09 -22.06 -65.04
N GLY A 151 -19.46 -22.97 -65.94
CA GLY A 151 -20.16 -22.71 -67.21
C GLY A 151 -19.23 -22.68 -68.40
#